data_AF-A0A7L8ULG2-F1
#
_entry.id   AF-A0A7L8ULG2-F1
#
_cell.length_a   1.000
_cell.length_b   1.000
_cell.length_c   1.000
_cell.angle_alpha   90.00
_cell.angle_beta   90.00
_cell.angle_gamma   90.00
#
_symmetry.space_group_name_H-M   'P 1'
#
loop_
_entity.id
_entity.type
_entity.pdbx_description
1 polymer ?
#
loop_
_entity_poly.entity_id
_entity_poly.type
_entity_poly.pdbx_seq_one_letter_code
_entity_poly.pdbx_strand_id
1 'polypeptide(L)'
;MKKKIILFVLLLSGLQINAQAKVLKSVNEAGDVATFELDCTVKFQTLAKGLRYNITRHEFKGPEMKNSYRLLLVMDGFYSKTLNKEMTISAVLSDGTVIEARKIIEDDGFFDGACTLKIKDPKALLEANIDKVIVHADKEVVYTLSEQNKAIFKKNLNNIIIAK
;
A
#
# COMPACT_ATOMS: atom_id res chain seq x y z
N MET A 1 -33.73 -25.84 16.03
CA MET A 1 -32.45 -25.34 16.60
C MET A 1 -31.25 -25.56 15.67
N LYS A 2 -31.08 -26.73 15.04
CA LYS A 2 -29.95 -27.02 14.12
C LYS A 2 -29.77 -26.03 12.94
N LYS A 3 -30.87 -25.57 12.31
CA LYS A 3 -30.82 -24.58 11.21
C LYS A 3 -30.35 -23.17 11.63
N LYS A 4 -30.57 -22.78 12.90
CA LYS A 4 -30.13 -21.47 13.43
C LYS A 4 -28.64 -21.45 13.76
N ILE A 5 -28.09 -22.60 14.17
CA ILE A 5 -26.65 -22.77 14.46
C ILE A 5 -25.83 -22.66 13.15
N ILE A 6 -26.31 -23.24 12.05
CA ILE A 6 -25.63 -23.17 10.74
C ILE A 6 -25.56 -21.72 10.23
N LEU A 7 -26.62 -20.93 10.41
CA LEU A 7 -26.63 -19.52 10.01
C LEU A 7 -25.64 -18.67 10.84
N PHE A 8 -25.49 -18.99 12.13
CA PHE A 8 -24.52 -18.33 13.01
C PHE A 8 -23.07 -18.70 12.68
N VAL A 9 -22.82 -19.97 12.32
CA VAL A 9 -21.49 -20.42 11.86
C VAL A 9 -21.13 -19.78 10.51
N LEU A 10 -22.09 -19.57 9.60
CA LEU A 10 -21.87 -18.82 8.35
C LEU A 10 -21.62 -17.31 8.58
N LEU A 11 -22.24 -16.70 9.59
CA LEU A 11 -21.92 -15.30 9.95
C LEU A 11 -20.55 -15.17 10.62
N LEU A 12 -20.15 -16.15 11.44
CA LEU A 12 -18.84 -16.18 12.08
C LEU A 12 -17.71 -16.56 11.11
N SER A 13 -17.98 -17.34 10.06
CA SER A 13 -17.03 -17.59 8.97
C SER A 13 -16.97 -16.44 7.94
N GLY A 14 -18.02 -15.62 7.85
CA GLY A 14 -17.99 -14.33 7.13
C GLY A 14 -17.16 -13.27 7.87
N LEU A 15 -16.95 -13.43 9.17
CA LEU A 15 -15.96 -12.72 9.98
C LEU A 15 -14.56 -13.36 9.83
N GLN A 16 -14.19 -13.79 8.62
CA GLN A 16 -12.78 -13.93 8.27
C GLN A 16 -12.18 -12.52 8.32
N ILE A 17 -11.75 -12.20 9.54
CA ILE A 17 -10.91 -11.11 9.96
C ILE A 17 -9.93 -10.86 8.82
N ASN A 18 -10.14 -9.79 8.05
CA ASN A 18 -9.13 -9.33 7.11
C ASN A 18 -7.90 -9.03 7.96
N ALA A 19 -6.96 -9.97 7.97
CA ALA A 19 -5.86 -9.99 8.90
C ALA A 19 -5.02 -8.75 8.66
N GLN A 20 -5.20 -7.77 9.55
CA GLN A 20 -4.33 -6.61 9.69
C GLN A 20 -2.89 -7.10 9.77
N ALA A 21 -2.01 -6.54 8.94
CA ALA A 21 -0.60 -6.86 9.06
C ALA A 21 -0.08 -6.34 10.40
N LYS A 22 0.70 -7.16 11.09
CA LYS A 22 1.46 -6.70 12.25
C LYS A 22 2.44 -5.62 11.79
N VAL A 23 2.72 -4.62 12.61
CA VAL A 23 3.82 -3.68 12.32
C VAL A 23 5.11 -4.26 12.87
N LEU A 24 6.10 -4.44 12.01
CA LEU A 24 7.47 -4.76 12.39
C LEU A 24 8.22 -3.47 12.69
N LYS A 25 9.11 -3.54 13.68
CA LYS A 25 10.03 -2.46 14.01
C LYS A 25 11.45 -3.00 13.92
N SER A 26 12.29 -2.29 13.21
CA SER A 26 13.74 -2.50 13.21
C SER A 26 14.46 -1.19 13.48
N VAL A 27 15.69 -1.27 13.97
CA VAL A 27 16.58 -0.13 14.15
C VAL A 27 17.89 -0.51 13.48
N ASN A 28 18.48 0.41 12.72
CA ASN A 28 19.78 0.18 12.10
C ASN A 28 20.90 0.10 13.15
N GLU A 29 22.08 -0.36 12.73
CA GLU A 29 23.23 -0.57 13.62
C GLU A 29 23.66 0.70 14.37
N ALA A 30 23.57 1.87 13.72
CA ALA A 30 23.91 3.16 14.30
C ALA A 30 22.85 3.70 15.29
N GLY A 31 21.66 3.10 15.35
CA GLY A 31 20.60 3.51 16.27
C GLY A 31 19.83 4.78 15.87
N ASP A 32 20.20 5.41 14.75
CA ASP A 32 19.70 6.70 14.29
C ASP A 32 18.52 6.60 13.31
N VAL A 33 18.22 5.40 12.80
CA VAL A 33 17.04 5.16 11.95
C VAL A 33 16.23 3.98 12.48
N ALA A 34 14.99 4.25 12.89
CA ALA A 34 13.99 3.23 13.15
C ALA A 34 13.09 3.04 11.93
N THR A 35 12.86 1.81 11.50
CA THR A 35 11.96 1.47 10.40
C THR A 35 10.74 0.73 10.93
N PHE A 36 9.57 1.15 10.47
CA PHE A 36 8.28 0.57 10.79
C PHE A 36 7.59 0.14 9.51
N GLU A 37 7.25 -1.13 9.37
CA GLU A 37 6.64 -1.65 8.15
C GLU A 37 5.59 -2.71 8.43
N LEU A 38 4.67 -2.93 7.48
CA LEU A 38 3.70 -4.00 7.59
C LEU A 38 4.42 -5.34 7.39
N ASP A 39 4.17 -6.28 8.30
CA ASP A 39 4.66 -7.66 8.20
C ASP A 39 4.02 -8.34 6.98
N CYS A 40 4.80 -8.39 5.91
CA CYS A 40 4.43 -9.02 4.65
C CYS A 40 5.15 -10.36 4.43
N THR A 41 5.74 -10.97 5.48
CA THR A 41 6.54 -12.20 5.39
C THR A 41 5.77 -13.36 4.75
N VAL A 42 4.48 -13.48 5.04
CA VAL A 42 3.60 -14.50 4.45
C VAL A 42 3.00 -14.02 3.13
N LYS A 43 2.48 -12.80 3.11
CA LYS A 43 1.90 -12.16 1.93
C LYS A 43 1.83 -10.65 2.10
N PHE A 44 1.97 -9.93 0.99
CA PHE A 44 1.61 -8.53 0.94
C PHE A 44 0.11 -8.31 1.18
N GLN A 45 -0.24 -7.13 1.65
CA GLN A 45 -1.62 -6.71 1.79
C GLN A 45 -2.22 -6.41 0.41
N THR A 46 -3.50 -6.74 0.20
CA THR A 46 -4.19 -6.48 -1.07
C THR A 46 -4.80 -5.08 -1.04
N LEU A 47 -4.49 -4.25 -2.04
CA LEU A 47 -5.11 -2.93 -2.24
C LEU A 47 -6.30 -3.03 -3.20
N ALA A 48 -6.13 -3.78 -4.29
CA ALA A 48 -7.18 -4.12 -5.25
C ALA A 48 -6.86 -5.48 -5.89
N LYS A 49 -7.77 -6.04 -6.70
CA LYS A 49 -7.48 -7.28 -7.41
C LYS A 49 -6.25 -7.08 -8.31
N GLY A 50 -5.21 -7.90 -8.11
CA GLY A 50 -3.95 -7.80 -8.84
C GLY A 50 -3.05 -6.63 -8.42
N LEU A 51 -3.38 -5.92 -7.34
CA LEU A 51 -2.57 -4.84 -6.78
C LEU A 51 -2.38 -5.05 -5.28
N ARG A 52 -1.15 -5.29 -4.88
CA ARG A 52 -0.70 -5.50 -3.51
C ARG A 52 0.09 -4.29 -3.01
N TYR A 53 0.25 -4.16 -1.70
CA TYR A 53 0.98 -3.05 -1.10
C TYR A 53 1.69 -3.38 0.21
N ASN A 54 2.68 -2.55 0.54
CA ASN A 54 3.28 -2.41 1.87
C ASN A 54 3.43 -0.91 2.20
N ILE A 55 3.37 -0.55 3.48
CA ILE A 55 3.60 0.80 3.97
C ILE A 55 4.81 0.77 4.89
N THR A 56 5.78 1.64 4.63
CA THR A 56 6.99 1.78 5.44
C THR A 56 7.11 3.21 5.95
N ARG A 57 7.39 3.38 7.23
CA ARG A 57 7.82 4.64 7.86
C ARG A 57 9.25 4.49 8.33
N HIS A 58 10.13 5.36 7.83
CA HIS A 58 11.46 5.56 8.41
C HIS A 58 11.41 6.77 9.34
N GLU A 59 11.83 6.57 10.58
CA GLU A 59 11.99 7.59 11.60
C GLU A 59 13.48 7.85 11.77
N PHE A 60 13.92 9.04 11.38
CA PHE A 60 15.31 9.50 11.49
C PHE A 60 15.46 10.32 12.77
N LYS A 61 16.38 9.88 13.63
CA LYS A 61 16.74 10.52 14.89
C LYS A 61 17.94 11.43 14.65
N GLY A 62 17.68 12.68 14.29
CA GLY A 62 18.68 13.75 14.24
C GLY A 62 18.42 14.80 15.33
N PRO A 63 18.99 16.01 15.20
CA PRO A 63 18.63 17.16 16.04
C PRO A 63 17.11 17.44 16.04
N GLU A 64 16.46 17.10 14.92
CA GLU A 64 15.00 17.06 14.78
C GLU A 64 14.55 15.66 14.36
N MET A 65 13.40 15.24 14.89
CA MET A 65 12.76 13.98 14.49
C MET A 65 12.11 14.15 13.12
N LYS A 66 12.52 13.33 12.16
CA LYS A 66 11.96 13.36 10.80
C LYS A 66 11.38 12.00 10.42
N ASN A 67 10.14 12.00 9.94
CA ASN A 67 9.49 10.81 9.42
C ASN A 67 9.41 10.85 7.89
N SER A 68 9.68 9.72 7.24
CA SER A 68 9.47 9.50 5.81
C SER A 68 8.55 8.31 5.61
N TYR A 69 7.43 8.52 4.90
CA TYR A 69 6.45 7.48 4.63
C TYR A 69 6.51 7.08 3.15
N ARG A 70 6.48 5.76 2.91
CA ARG A 70 6.55 5.15 1.58
C ARG A 70 5.43 4.13 1.44
N LEU A 71 4.75 4.17 0.29
CA LEU A 71 3.77 3.17 -0.12
C LEU A 71 4.36 2.38 -1.28
N LEU A 72 4.76 1.14 -1.01
CA LEU A 72 5.17 0.20 -2.03
C LEU A 72 3.91 -0.43 -2.63
N LEU A 73 3.79 -0.41 -3.95
CA LEU A 73 2.75 -1.02 -4.76
C LEU A 73 3.38 -2.14 -5.59
N VAL A 74 2.76 -3.32 -5.57
CA VAL A 74 3.23 -4.51 -6.29
C VAL A 74 2.07 -5.04 -7.13
N MET A 75 2.23 -5.05 -8.45
CA MET A 75 1.22 -5.48 -9.40
C MET A 75 1.46 -6.93 -9.81
N ASP A 76 0.41 -7.75 -9.75
CA ASP A 76 0.50 -9.17 -10.08
C ASP A 76 0.64 -9.39 -11.59
N GLY A 77 1.68 -10.13 -11.98
CA GLY A 77 1.88 -10.52 -13.38
C GLY A 77 2.15 -9.35 -14.33
N PHE A 78 2.52 -8.18 -13.81
CA PHE A 78 2.77 -7.01 -14.62
C PHE A 78 4.19 -7.06 -15.19
N TYR A 79 4.35 -7.80 -16.29
CA TYR A 79 5.51 -7.71 -17.19
C TYR A 79 4.98 -7.16 -18.51
N SER A 80 5.02 -5.85 -18.67
CA SER A 80 4.63 -5.18 -19.91
C SER A 80 5.88 -4.72 -20.65
N LYS A 81 5.98 -5.10 -21.93
CA LYS A 81 6.91 -4.42 -22.86
C LYS A 81 6.36 -3.03 -23.09
N THR A 82 6.94 -2.07 -22.41
CA THR A 82 6.50 -0.68 -22.50
C THR A 82 7.26 -0.01 -23.64
N LEU A 83 6.54 0.59 -24.59
CA LEU A 83 7.16 1.34 -25.69
C LEU A 83 7.73 2.69 -25.22
N ASN A 84 7.25 3.17 -24.07
CA ASN A 84 7.69 4.40 -23.43
C ASN A 84 8.95 4.15 -22.60
N LYS A 85 9.85 5.13 -22.49
CA LYS A 85 11.03 5.06 -21.60
C LYS A 85 10.67 5.30 -20.12
N GLU A 86 9.49 5.86 -19.88
CA GLU A 86 8.99 6.21 -18.56
C GLU A 86 7.55 5.72 -18.38
N MET A 87 7.23 5.35 -17.15
CA MET A 87 5.88 5.00 -16.71
C MET A 87 5.55 5.81 -15.47
N THR A 88 4.30 6.27 -15.35
CA THR A 88 3.83 7.00 -14.18
C THR A 88 2.79 6.17 -13.43
N ILE A 89 2.89 6.14 -12.11
CA ILE A 89 1.89 5.50 -11.25
C ILE A 89 1.32 6.55 -10.33
N SER A 90 -0.01 6.63 -10.30
CA SER A 90 -0.77 7.69 -9.64
C SER A 90 -1.77 7.07 -8.68
N ALA A 91 -1.74 7.43 -7.41
CA ALA A 91 -2.84 7.20 -6.48
C ALA A 91 -3.72 8.45 -6.44
N VAL A 92 -4.99 8.30 -6.83
CA VAL A 92 -6.00 9.37 -6.80
C VAL A 92 -6.79 9.25 -5.52
N LEU A 93 -6.81 10.33 -4.73
CA LEU A 93 -7.50 10.39 -3.45
C LEU A 93 -8.95 10.87 -3.63
N SER A 94 -9.81 10.67 -2.62
CA SER A 94 -11.23 11.04 -2.73
C SER A 94 -11.47 12.56 -2.79
N ASP A 95 -10.50 13.38 -2.40
CA ASP A 95 -10.54 14.84 -2.53
C ASP A 95 -10.02 15.33 -3.91
N GLY A 96 -9.64 14.40 -4.80
CA GLY A 96 -9.06 14.69 -6.11
C GLY A 96 -7.55 14.90 -6.12
N THR A 97 -6.89 14.89 -4.96
CA THR A 97 -5.42 14.94 -4.88
C THR A 97 -4.80 13.74 -5.58
N VAL A 98 -3.68 13.96 -6.28
CA VAL A 98 -2.92 12.90 -6.96
C VAL A 98 -1.53 12.77 -6.34
N ILE A 99 -1.20 11.56 -5.89
CA ILE A 99 0.15 11.19 -5.45
C ILE A 99 0.77 10.36 -6.57
N GLU A 100 1.83 10.87 -7.21
CA GLU A 100 2.45 10.21 -8.34
C GLU A 100 3.93 9.85 -8.10
N ALA A 101 4.40 8.82 -8.79
CA ALA A 101 5.81 8.53 -8.99
C ALA A 101 6.07 8.15 -10.44
N ARG A 102 7.19 8.63 -10.97
CA ARG A 102 7.70 8.26 -12.29
C ARG A 102 8.76 7.17 -12.12
N LYS A 103 8.68 6.14 -12.96
CA LYS A 103 9.62 5.03 -13.01
C LYS A 103 10.22 5.00 -14.41
N ILE A 104 11.54 5.08 -14.48
CA ILE A 104 12.29 4.82 -15.71
C ILE A 104 12.28 3.31 -15.90
N ILE A 105 11.91 2.87 -17.09
CA ILE A 105 11.86 1.45 -17.47
C ILE A 105 13.28 1.00 -17.82
N GLU A 106 13.61 -0.25 -17.53
CA GLU A 106 14.93 -0.81 -17.84
C GLU A 106 15.20 -0.78 -19.36
N ASP A 107 16.48 -0.85 -19.75
CA ASP A 107 16.90 -0.70 -21.15
C ASP A 107 16.32 -1.79 -22.07
N ASP A 108 15.90 -2.91 -21.51
CA ASP A 108 15.22 -4.00 -22.21
C ASP A 108 13.71 -3.76 -22.42
N GLY A 109 13.17 -2.67 -21.87
CA GLY A 109 11.78 -2.25 -21.98
C GLY A 109 10.83 -2.97 -21.01
N PHE A 110 11.36 -3.64 -19.98
CA PHE A 110 10.55 -4.36 -18.99
C PHE A 110 10.37 -3.56 -17.70
N PHE A 111 9.16 -3.64 -17.16
CA PHE A 111 8.83 -3.16 -15.83
C PHE A 111 8.53 -4.36 -14.92
N ASP A 112 9.12 -4.35 -13.72
CA ASP A 112 9.09 -5.44 -12.73
C ASP A 112 7.78 -5.52 -11.92
N GLY A 113 6.85 -4.60 -12.15
CA GLY A 113 5.58 -4.56 -11.44
C GLY A 113 5.67 -3.95 -10.04
N ALA A 114 6.79 -3.30 -9.65
CA ALA A 114 6.93 -2.68 -8.33
C ALA A 114 7.19 -1.17 -8.40
N CYS A 115 6.43 -0.39 -7.64
CA CYS A 115 6.61 1.06 -7.56
C CYS A 115 6.42 1.58 -6.15
N THR A 116 7.17 2.62 -5.78
CA THR A 116 7.07 3.26 -4.46
C THR A 116 6.58 4.69 -4.60
N LEU A 117 5.43 4.99 -4.00
CA LEU A 117 4.92 6.35 -3.84
C LEU A 117 5.45 6.96 -2.54
N LYS A 118 5.88 8.22 -2.60
CA LYS A 118 6.24 8.97 -1.39
C LYS A 118 4.99 9.62 -0.81
N ILE A 119 4.68 9.31 0.45
CA ILE A 119 3.57 9.93 1.17
C ILE A 119 4.13 11.17 1.89
N LYS A 120 3.77 12.36 1.40
CA LYS A 120 4.20 13.64 2.00
C LYS A 120 3.45 13.93 3.30
N ASP A 121 2.13 13.75 3.28
CA ASP A 121 1.26 13.93 4.43
C ASP A 121 0.43 12.65 4.66
N PRO A 122 0.84 11.79 5.61
CA PRO A 122 0.11 10.56 5.89
C PRO A 122 -1.22 10.79 6.59
N LYS A 123 -1.43 11.95 7.24
CA LYS A 123 -2.70 12.28 7.90
C LYS A 123 -3.73 12.73 6.87
N ALA A 124 -3.35 13.60 5.94
CA ALA A 124 -4.21 13.97 4.82
C ALA A 124 -4.60 12.73 3.99
N LEU A 125 -3.66 11.82 3.73
CA LEU A 125 -3.95 10.54 3.06
C LEU A 125 -4.94 9.67 3.86
N LEU A 126 -4.83 9.66 5.19
CA LEU A 126 -5.74 8.92 6.06
C LEU A 126 -7.18 9.49 5.99
N GLU A 127 -7.32 10.80 5.82
CA GLU A 127 -8.61 11.49 5.70
C GLU A 127 -9.22 11.30 4.32
N ALA A 128 -8.46 11.60 3.26
CA ALA A 128 -8.93 11.60 1.88
C ALA A 128 -9.03 10.19 1.25
N ASN A 129 -8.42 9.15 1.84
CA ASN A 129 -8.34 7.78 1.29
C ASN A 129 -7.76 7.71 -0.14
N ILE A 130 -7.51 6.50 -0.63
CA ILE A 130 -7.21 6.25 -2.06
C ILE A 130 -8.50 5.71 -2.69
N ASP A 131 -8.94 6.29 -3.79
CA ASP A 131 -10.09 5.78 -4.54
C ASP A 131 -9.66 4.83 -5.65
N LYS A 132 -8.58 5.19 -6.35
CA LYS A 132 -8.02 4.39 -7.42
C LYS A 132 -6.52 4.59 -7.56
N VAL A 133 -5.86 3.56 -8.05
CA VAL A 133 -4.48 3.63 -8.55
C VAL A 133 -4.51 3.50 -10.06
N ILE A 134 -3.79 4.36 -10.76
CA ILE A 134 -3.69 4.38 -12.21
C ILE A 134 -2.23 4.16 -12.59
N VAL A 135 -2.00 3.20 -13.48
CA VAL A 135 -0.70 2.97 -14.12
C VAL A 135 -0.79 3.56 -15.53
N HIS A 136 0.00 4.59 -15.79
CA HIS A 136 0.11 5.25 -17.08
C HIS A 136 1.33 4.69 -17.81
N ALA A 137 1.09 3.68 -18.66
CA ALA A 137 2.09 2.99 -19.48
C ALA A 137 1.76 3.18 -20.98
N ASP A 138 1.87 2.11 -21.79
CA ASP A 138 1.34 2.07 -23.16
C ASP A 138 -0.20 2.14 -23.17
N LYS A 139 -0.82 1.60 -22.12
CA LYS A 139 -2.25 1.70 -21.83
C LYS A 139 -2.44 2.10 -20.37
N GLU A 140 -3.58 2.71 -20.10
CA GLU A 140 -3.98 2.97 -18.71
C GLU A 140 -4.54 1.70 -18.07
N VAL A 141 -3.99 1.33 -16.92
CA VAL A 141 -4.53 0.29 -16.06
C VAL A 141 -5.04 0.92 -14.79
N VAL A 142 -6.34 0.76 -14.52
CA VAL A 142 -7.02 1.39 -13.38
C VAL A 142 -7.41 0.32 -12.36
N TYR A 143 -6.91 0.49 -11.14
CA TYR A 143 -7.26 -0.30 -9.97
C TYR A 143 -8.18 0.50 -9.06
N THR A 144 -9.48 0.26 -9.13
CA THR A 144 -10.46 0.87 -8.22
C THR A 144 -10.48 0.13 -6.90
N LEU A 145 -10.40 0.84 -5.78
CA LEU A 145 -10.43 0.24 -4.45
C LEU A 145 -11.88 0.05 -3.99
N SER A 146 -12.17 -1.14 -3.44
CA SER A 146 -13.44 -1.40 -2.75
C SER A 146 -13.46 -0.69 -1.38
N GLU A 147 -14.65 -0.38 -0.87
CA GLU A 147 -14.80 0.23 0.46
C GLU A 147 -14.14 -0.60 1.57
N GLN A 148 -14.21 -1.93 1.46
CA GLN A 148 -13.50 -2.84 2.36
C GLN A 148 -11.97 -2.64 2.31
N ASN A 149 -11.39 -2.55 1.12
CA ASN A 149 -9.94 -2.36 0.98
C ASN A 149 -9.51 -0.97 1.42
N LYS A 150 -10.31 0.07 1.18
CA LYS A 150 -10.08 1.43 1.71
C LYS A 150 -10.04 1.42 3.23
N ALA A 151 -11.00 0.77 3.89
CA ALA A 151 -11.04 0.66 5.34
C ALA A 151 -9.82 -0.07 5.92
N ILE A 152 -9.40 -1.18 5.28
CA ILE A 152 -8.20 -1.93 5.68
C ILE A 152 -6.94 -1.08 5.48
N PHE A 153 -6.79 -0.43 4.33
CA PHE A 153 -5.67 0.47 4.05
C PHE A 153 -5.56 1.58 5.08
N LYS A 154 -6.68 2.27 5.37
CA LYS A 154 -6.76 3.33 6.37
C LYS A 154 -6.32 2.82 7.75
N LYS A 155 -6.80 1.65 8.16
CA LYS A 155 -6.38 1.03 9.43
C LYS A 155 -4.88 0.75 9.46
N ASN A 156 -4.34 0.14 8.40
CA ASN A 156 -2.91 -0.18 8.30
C ASN A 156 -2.02 1.07 8.29
N LEU A 157 -2.40 2.11 7.53
CA LEU A 157 -1.72 3.39 7.52
C LEU A 157 -1.69 4.01 8.92
N ASN A 158 -2.83 4.03 9.62
CA ASN A 158 -2.90 4.54 10.99
C ASN A 158 -1.97 3.77 11.93
N ASN A 159 -1.92 2.43 11.83
CA ASN A 159 -1.01 1.63 12.66
C ASN A 159 0.46 2.01 12.45
N ILE A 160 0.86 2.25 11.20
CA ILE A 160 2.22 2.71 10.87
C ILE A 160 2.48 4.12 11.42
N ILE A 161 1.49 5.02 11.36
CA ILE A 161 1.62 6.37 11.91
C ILE A 161 1.82 6.35 13.42
N ILE A 162 1.10 5.51 14.16
CA ILE A 162 1.11 5.49 15.63
C ILE A 162 2.12 4.51 16.23
N ALA A 163 2.77 3.67 15.41
CA ALA A 163 3.76 2.70 15.88
C ALA A 163 4.89 3.41 16.65
N LYS A 164 5.48 2.72 17.61
CA LYS A 164 6.54 3.23 18.50
C LYS A 164 7.72 2.30 18.58
#